data_AF-A0A3M2ATS5-F1
#
_entry.id   AF-A0A3M2ATS5-F1
#
_cell.length_a   1.000
_cell.length_b   1.000
_cell.length_c   1.000
_cell.angle_alpha   90.00
_cell.angle_beta   90.00
_cell.angle_gamma   90.00
#
_symmetry.space_group_name_H-M   'P 1'
#
loop_
_entity.id
_entity.type
_entity.pdbx_description
1 polymer ?
#
loop_
_entity_poly.entity_id
_entity_poly.type
_entity_poly.pdbx_seq_one_letter_code
_entity_poly.pdbx_strand_id
1 'polypeptide(L)'
;MLVAVGTNRYEVGKWVLDRYPVDAFLLDDGFQHVALARDIDLVLVDTSDPGRWRRLLPVGTLREPLTALSRATAIVLTRATPSLPYEALLDELFQAAACRLPVIVTEFYPSQLLHVSTGAFAPLSRGEQRTSMLVSGIGNPLSFRTVVSQIGTLIRGELIFPDHHAYTKQDLLMIRRQLQSCQADMVLTTEKDAVKLRRYVDETDPIWAVRIETRILKGQEELETLFNQLDRLIWTR
;
A
#
# COMPACT_ATOMS: atom_id res chain seq x y z
N MET A 1 2.49 15.48 -10.83
CA MET A 1 2.71 14.04 -11.06
C MET A 1 1.92 13.63 -12.29
N LEU A 2 2.59 13.14 -13.33
CA LEU A 2 1.97 12.60 -14.53
C LEU A 2 1.73 11.10 -14.33
N VAL A 3 0.54 10.60 -14.69
CA VAL A 3 0.22 9.16 -14.65
C VAL A 3 -0.17 8.73 -16.05
N ALA A 4 0.53 7.72 -16.58
CA ALA A 4 0.25 7.15 -17.89
C ALA A 4 0.00 5.64 -17.75
N VAL A 5 -1.03 5.13 -18.45
CA VAL A 5 -1.48 3.74 -18.32
C VAL A 5 -1.41 3.06 -19.68
N GLY A 6 -0.74 1.92 -19.76
CA GLY A 6 -0.72 1.08 -20.95
C GLY A 6 0.04 -0.23 -20.71
N THR A 7 -0.28 -1.25 -21.51
CA THR A 7 0.31 -2.59 -21.38
C THR A 7 1.77 -2.64 -21.84
N ASN A 8 2.13 -1.87 -22.87
CA ASN A 8 3.50 -1.72 -23.34
C ASN A 8 4.13 -0.47 -22.70
N ARG A 9 4.93 -0.67 -21.65
CA ARG A 9 5.49 0.44 -20.83
C ARG A 9 6.52 1.25 -21.61
N TYR A 10 7.23 0.62 -22.55
CA TYR A 10 8.19 1.28 -23.41
C TYR A 10 7.52 2.27 -24.37
N GLU A 11 6.45 1.84 -25.06
CA GLU A 11 5.70 2.72 -25.97
C GLU A 11 4.99 3.86 -25.22
N VAL A 12 4.47 3.58 -24.02
CA VAL A 12 3.92 4.62 -23.14
C VAL A 12 5.01 5.61 -22.72
N GLY A 13 6.21 5.13 -22.35
CA GLY A 13 7.34 5.98 -21.98
C GLY A 13 7.77 6.90 -23.12
N LYS A 14 7.87 6.38 -24.36
CA LYS A 14 8.11 7.20 -25.56
C LYS A 14 7.03 8.28 -25.75
N TRP A 15 5.77 7.86 -25.70
CA TRP A 15 4.65 8.78 -25.87
C TRP A 15 4.66 9.93 -24.84
N VAL A 16 5.08 9.64 -23.61
CA VAL A 16 5.28 10.65 -22.55
C VAL A 16 6.45 11.58 -22.86
N LEU A 17 7.63 11.03 -23.21
CA LEU A 17 8.83 11.83 -23.53
C LEU A 17 8.60 12.79 -24.70
N ASP A 18 7.79 12.40 -25.68
CA ASP A 18 7.44 13.25 -26.83
C ASP A 18 6.58 14.47 -26.44
N ARG A 19 5.97 14.48 -25.25
CA ARG A 19 4.95 15.47 -24.85
C ARG A 19 5.28 16.23 -23.58
N TYR A 20 6.07 15.63 -22.70
CA TYR A 20 6.32 16.15 -21.37
C TYR A 20 7.80 16.03 -21.04
N PRO A 21 8.42 17.09 -20.47
CA PRO A 21 9.74 16.96 -19.87
C PRO A 21 9.60 16.12 -18.60
N VAL A 22 10.24 14.96 -18.58
CA VAL A 22 10.29 14.07 -17.41
C VAL A 22 11.72 13.63 -17.18
N ASP A 23 12.16 13.72 -15.92
CA ASP A 23 13.53 13.35 -15.52
C ASP A 23 13.64 11.87 -15.13
N ALA A 24 12.52 11.28 -14.68
CA ALA A 24 12.47 9.89 -14.22
C ALA A 24 11.11 9.24 -14.48
N PHE A 25 11.12 7.92 -14.64
CA PHE A 25 9.94 7.07 -14.69
C PHE A 25 9.87 6.18 -13.45
N LEU A 26 8.68 6.09 -12.85
CA LEU A 26 8.36 5.11 -11.82
C LEU A 26 7.39 4.08 -12.38
N LEU A 27 7.79 2.81 -12.34
CA LEU A 27 6.93 1.70 -12.76
C LEU A 27 6.22 1.10 -11.56
N ASP A 28 4.92 1.34 -11.46
CA ASP A 28 4.06 0.61 -10.52
C ASP A 28 3.88 -0.84 -11.01
N ASP A 29 4.13 -1.81 -10.12
CA ASP A 29 4.13 -3.26 -10.40
C ASP A 29 5.03 -3.67 -11.60
N GLY A 30 6.25 -3.10 -11.65
CA GLY A 30 7.17 -3.23 -12.78
C GLY A 30 8.13 -4.44 -12.77
N PHE A 31 8.26 -5.17 -11.66
CA PHE A 31 9.34 -6.16 -11.47
C PHE A 31 9.30 -7.29 -12.51
N GLN A 32 8.11 -7.79 -12.84
CA GLN A 32 7.88 -8.83 -13.86
C GLN A 32 8.02 -8.29 -15.30
N HIS A 33 8.05 -6.97 -15.50
CA HIS A 33 8.10 -6.37 -16.84
C HIS A 33 9.54 -6.34 -17.37
N VAL A 34 10.15 -7.52 -17.52
CA VAL A 34 11.57 -7.70 -17.88
C VAL A 34 11.94 -7.09 -19.23
N ALA A 35 10.98 -6.92 -20.14
CA ALA A 35 11.21 -6.34 -21.46
C ALA A 35 11.67 -4.88 -21.45
N LEU A 36 11.48 -4.16 -20.34
CA LEU A 36 11.90 -2.77 -20.17
C LEU A 36 13.06 -2.69 -19.19
N ALA A 37 14.20 -2.18 -19.66
CA ALA A 37 15.35 -1.88 -18.83
C ALA A 37 15.00 -0.82 -17.78
N ARG A 38 15.60 -0.95 -16.60
CA ARG A 38 15.41 -0.08 -15.44
C ARG A 38 16.74 0.08 -14.74
N ASP A 39 17.06 1.31 -14.38
CA ASP A 39 18.30 1.65 -13.70
C ASP A 39 18.28 1.20 -12.22
N ILE A 40 17.09 1.20 -11.62
CA ILE A 40 16.84 0.72 -10.25
C ILE A 40 15.61 -0.18 -10.24
N ASP A 41 15.74 -1.36 -9.62
CA ASP A 41 14.68 -2.32 -9.44
C ASP A 41 14.46 -2.60 -7.94
N LEU A 42 13.36 -2.11 -7.38
CA LEU A 42 13.02 -2.28 -5.97
C LEU A 42 12.01 -3.42 -5.80
N VAL A 43 12.35 -4.43 -4.98
CA VAL A 43 11.43 -5.52 -4.67
C VAL A 43 10.80 -5.31 -3.30
N LEU A 44 9.48 -5.21 -3.27
CA LEU A 44 8.71 -5.08 -2.05
C LEU A 44 8.39 -6.48 -1.49
N VAL A 45 8.72 -6.70 -0.23
CA VAL A 45 8.42 -7.95 0.50
C VAL A 45 7.58 -7.63 1.72
N ASP A 46 6.42 -8.28 1.83
CA ASP A 46 5.51 -8.11 2.98
C ASP A 46 5.98 -8.96 4.17
N THR A 47 6.36 -8.31 5.28
CA THR A 47 6.82 -9.00 6.48
C THR A 47 5.67 -9.53 7.35
N SER A 48 4.43 -9.10 7.10
CA SER A 48 3.25 -9.52 7.89
C SER A 48 2.74 -10.93 7.53
N ASP A 49 3.28 -11.52 6.47
CA ASP A 49 2.83 -12.82 5.94
C ASP A 49 4.00 -13.74 5.60
N PRO A 50 4.78 -14.19 6.61
CA PRO A 50 6.02 -14.94 6.40
C PRO A 50 5.84 -16.32 5.74
N GLY A 51 4.61 -16.79 5.56
CA GLY A 51 4.31 -18.12 4.99
C GLY A 51 3.86 -18.13 3.54
N ARG A 52 3.18 -17.08 3.05
CA ARG A 52 2.53 -17.12 1.72
C ARG A 52 3.47 -16.95 0.54
N TRP A 53 4.61 -16.29 0.73
CA TRP A 53 5.60 -16.05 -0.33
C TRP A 53 6.56 -17.23 -0.56
N ARG A 54 6.37 -18.40 0.06
CA ARG A 54 7.27 -19.56 -0.15
C ARG A 54 6.90 -20.45 -1.34
N ARG A 55 5.76 -20.21 -2.00
CA ARG A 55 5.28 -21.04 -3.12
C ARG A 55 4.79 -20.17 -4.27
N LEU A 56 5.03 -20.66 -5.49
CA LEU A 56 4.49 -20.10 -6.73
C LEU A 56 2.97 -20.23 -6.79
N LEU A 57 2.33 -19.31 -7.51
CA LEU A 57 0.95 -19.47 -7.94
C LEU A 57 0.76 -20.80 -8.69
N PRO A 58 -0.39 -21.49 -8.52
CA PRO A 58 -1.53 -21.12 -7.69
C PRO A 58 -1.41 -21.57 -6.21
N VAL A 59 -0.33 -22.25 -5.83
CA VAL A 59 -0.19 -22.89 -4.50
C VAL A 59 0.19 -21.88 -3.41
N GLY A 60 0.95 -20.84 -3.76
CA GLY A 60 1.23 -19.69 -2.90
C GLY A 60 0.99 -18.38 -3.64
N THR A 61 1.63 -17.29 -3.20
CA THR A 61 1.40 -15.95 -3.76
C THR A 61 2.52 -15.44 -4.67
N LEU A 62 3.63 -16.19 -4.81
CA LEU A 62 4.72 -15.76 -5.70
C LEU A 62 4.31 -15.83 -7.17
N ARG A 63 4.54 -14.74 -7.90
CA ARG A 63 4.41 -14.68 -9.36
C ARG A 63 5.66 -15.19 -10.09
N GLU A 64 6.82 -15.13 -9.43
CA GLU A 64 8.12 -15.55 -9.93
C GLU A 64 8.89 -16.31 -8.84
N PRO A 65 9.85 -17.19 -9.19
CA PRO A 65 10.69 -17.84 -8.20
C PRO A 65 11.56 -16.81 -7.48
N LEU A 66 11.95 -17.08 -6.23
CA LEU A 66 12.79 -16.15 -5.45
C LEU A 66 14.14 -15.85 -6.10
N THR A 67 14.64 -16.72 -6.97
CA THR A 67 15.85 -16.47 -7.77
C THR A 67 15.73 -15.25 -8.68
N ALA A 68 14.51 -14.77 -8.97
CA ALA A 68 14.28 -13.51 -9.67
C ALA A 68 14.85 -12.29 -8.90
N LEU A 69 15.06 -12.41 -7.58
CA LEU A 69 15.70 -11.37 -6.76
C LEU A 69 17.13 -11.03 -7.20
N SER A 70 17.78 -11.90 -7.98
CA SER A 70 19.08 -11.59 -8.61
C SER A 70 19.06 -10.35 -9.51
N ARG A 71 17.87 -9.91 -9.96
CA ARG A 71 17.68 -8.68 -10.74
C ARG A 71 17.44 -7.44 -9.89
N ALA A 72 17.15 -7.62 -8.60
CA ALA A 72 16.79 -6.52 -7.72
C ALA A 72 18.02 -5.66 -7.39
N THR A 73 17.82 -4.35 -7.35
CA THR A 73 18.80 -3.39 -6.84
C THR A 73 18.73 -3.30 -5.32
N ALA A 74 17.54 -3.38 -4.74
CA ALA A 74 17.33 -3.38 -3.30
C ALA A 74 16.02 -4.08 -2.91
N ILE A 75 15.95 -4.48 -1.64
CA ILE A 75 14.76 -5.06 -1.02
C ILE A 75 14.11 -4.01 -0.12
N VAL A 76 12.81 -3.82 -0.29
CA VAL A 76 11.98 -3.01 0.61
C VAL A 76 11.10 -3.95 1.42
N LEU A 77 11.44 -4.14 2.69
CA LEU A 77 10.56 -4.81 3.65
C LEU A 77 9.42 -3.85 4.00
N THR A 78 8.19 -4.31 3.79
CA THR A 78 6.95 -3.55 4.03
C THR A 78 6.18 -4.15 5.19
N ARG A 79 5.39 -3.32 5.88
CA ARG A 79 4.58 -3.71 7.05
C ARG A 79 5.41 -4.29 8.20
N ALA A 80 6.64 -3.78 8.37
CA ALA A 80 7.46 -4.15 9.52
C ALA A 80 6.79 -3.71 10.81
N THR A 81 6.84 -4.57 11.83
CA THR A 81 6.36 -4.28 13.19
C THR A 81 7.37 -4.79 14.20
N PRO A 82 7.52 -4.16 15.38
CA PRO A 82 8.46 -4.62 16.41
C PRO A 82 8.27 -6.08 16.84
N SER A 83 7.06 -6.63 16.67
CA SER A 83 6.68 -7.99 17.05
C SER A 83 7.04 -9.06 16.01
N LEU A 84 7.48 -8.69 14.81
CA LEU A 84 7.77 -9.62 13.71
C LEU A 84 9.25 -9.51 13.30
N PRO A 85 10.13 -10.37 13.84
CA PRO A 85 11.53 -10.43 13.41
C PRO A 85 11.60 -10.85 11.94
N TYR A 86 12.43 -10.16 11.16
CA TYR A 86 12.59 -10.35 9.71
C TYR A 86 14.01 -10.81 9.34
N GLU A 87 14.86 -11.13 10.31
CA GLU A 87 16.24 -11.54 10.11
C GLU A 87 16.32 -12.86 9.33
N ALA A 88 15.53 -13.87 9.75
CA ALA A 88 15.45 -15.15 9.04
C ALA A 88 14.90 -15.00 7.61
N LEU A 89 13.94 -14.08 7.42
CA LEU A 89 13.43 -13.74 6.09
C LEU A 89 14.54 -13.15 5.21
N LEU A 90 15.34 -12.21 5.75
CA LEU A 90 16.44 -11.61 5.01
C LEU A 90 17.49 -12.65 4.59
N ASP A 91 17.82 -13.60 5.46
CA ASP A 91 18.75 -14.69 5.11
C ASP A 91 18.22 -15.53 3.94
N GLU A 92 16.92 -15.88 3.93
CA GLU A 92 16.28 -16.58 2.80
C GLU A 92 16.33 -15.74 1.51
N LEU A 93 16.05 -14.43 1.60
CA LEU A 93 16.07 -13.52 0.45
C LEU A 93 17.49 -13.32 -0.12
N PHE A 94 18.50 -13.16 0.73
CA PHE A 94 19.89 -13.02 0.29
C PHE A 94 20.44 -14.30 -0.35
N GLN A 95 20.09 -15.46 0.19
CA GLN A 95 20.43 -16.74 -0.44
C GLN A 95 19.82 -16.83 -1.84
N ALA A 96 18.54 -16.48 -1.99
CA ALA A 96 17.86 -16.52 -3.29
C ALA A 96 18.40 -15.47 -4.30
N ALA A 97 18.80 -14.28 -3.82
CA ALA A 97 19.43 -13.25 -4.64
C ALA A 97 20.89 -13.56 -5.02
N ALA A 98 21.50 -14.55 -4.37
CA ALA A 98 22.93 -14.88 -4.47
C ALA A 98 23.88 -13.70 -4.15
N CYS A 99 23.40 -12.67 -3.47
CA CYS A 99 24.17 -11.53 -3.00
C CYS A 99 23.47 -10.82 -1.83
N ARG A 100 24.20 -9.93 -1.14
CA ARG A 100 23.58 -9.02 -0.15
C ARG A 100 23.10 -7.76 -0.87
N LEU A 101 21.79 -7.54 -0.80
CA LEU A 101 21.16 -6.35 -1.33
C LEU A 101 20.99 -5.29 -0.23
N PRO A 102 21.01 -3.99 -0.55
CA PRO A 102 20.52 -2.95 0.34
C PRO A 102 19.10 -3.28 0.81
N VAL A 103 18.82 -3.02 2.09
CA VAL A 103 17.52 -3.30 2.71
C VAL A 103 16.94 -2.03 3.29
N ILE A 104 15.77 -1.66 2.79
CA ILE A 104 14.93 -0.61 3.33
C ILE A 104 13.84 -1.30 4.14
N VAL A 105 13.65 -0.89 5.40
CA VAL A 105 12.60 -1.41 6.26
C VAL A 105 11.57 -0.33 6.47
N THR A 106 10.32 -0.64 6.17
CA THR A 106 9.21 0.30 6.23
C THR A 106 8.06 -0.25 7.05
N GLU A 107 7.39 0.65 7.77
CA GLU A 107 6.11 0.39 8.40
C GLU A 107 5.01 1.21 7.75
N PHE A 108 3.78 0.71 7.84
CA PHE A 108 2.58 1.49 7.57
C PHE A 108 2.00 1.96 8.89
N TYR A 109 1.71 3.25 8.99
CA TYR A 109 1.08 3.82 10.17
C TYR A 109 -0.12 4.69 9.75
N PRO A 110 -1.20 4.69 10.55
CA PRO A 110 -2.29 5.63 10.32
C PRO A 110 -1.79 7.04 10.68
N SER A 111 -2.01 8.03 9.81
CA SER A 111 -1.59 9.40 10.07
C SER A 111 -2.77 10.30 10.46
N GLN A 112 -3.86 10.24 9.70
CA GLN A 112 -5.03 11.11 9.86
C GLN A 112 -6.31 10.40 9.38
N LEU A 113 -7.46 11.00 9.70
CA LEU A 113 -8.75 10.65 9.11
C LEU A 113 -9.10 11.65 8.01
N LEU A 114 -9.68 11.17 6.91
CA LEU A 114 -10.15 11.97 5.80
C LEU A 114 -11.66 11.75 5.64
N HIS A 115 -12.46 12.79 5.79
CA HIS A 115 -13.91 12.70 5.59
C HIS A 115 -14.20 12.37 4.12
N VAL A 116 -14.97 11.30 3.88
CA VAL A 116 -15.13 10.76 2.52
C VAL A 116 -15.86 11.74 1.58
N SER A 117 -16.85 12.49 2.06
CA SER A 117 -17.59 13.46 1.26
C SER A 117 -16.83 14.80 1.09
N THR A 118 -16.67 15.53 2.19
CA THR A 118 -16.06 16.88 2.23
C THR A 118 -14.56 16.91 1.92
N GLY A 119 -13.83 15.81 2.14
CA GLY A 119 -12.36 15.79 2.06
C GLY A 119 -11.67 16.51 3.22
N ALA A 120 -12.40 16.84 4.30
CA ALA A 120 -11.81 17.44 5.49
C ALA A 120 -10.91 16.45 6.24
N PHE A 121 -9.79 16.93 6.78
CA PHE A 121 -8.91 16.12 7.63
C PHE A 121 -9.29 16.25 9.10
N ALA A 122 -9.16 15.14 9.84
CA ALA A 122 -9.27 15.10 11.29
C ALA A 122 -8.08 14.32 11.90
N PRO A 123 -7.61 14.70 13.09
CA PRO A 123 -6.57 13.94 13.78
C PRO A 123 -7.08 12.56 14.20
N LEU A 124 -6.15 11.63 14.41
CA LEU A 124 -6.45 10.36 15.05
C LEU A 124 -6.86 10.59 16.50
N SER A 125 -8.08 10.21 16.87
CA SER A 125 -8.60 10.34 18.23
C SER A 125 -7.93 9.31 19.17
N ARG A 126 -6.68 9.56 19.57
CA ARG A 126 -5.98 8.72 20.54
C ARG A 126 -6.50 9.01 21.95
N GLY A 127 -7.16 8.03 22.57
CA GLY A 127 -7.58 8.08 23.97
C GLY A 127 -8.98 8.66 24.23
N GLU A 128 -9.67 9.17 23.21
CA GLU A 128 -11.12 9.37 23.29
C GLU A 128 -11.78 7.99 23.07
N GLN A 129 -12.73 7.59 23.92
CA GLN A 129 -13.46 6.31 23.80
C GLN A 129 -14.41 6.28 22.59
N ARG A 130 -13.95 6.70 21.41
CA ARG A 130 -14.72 6.66 20.17
C ARG A 130 -14.81 5.24 19.66
N THR A 131 -15.97 4.94 19.11
CA THR A 131 -16.34 3.63 18.61
C THR A 131 -16.44 3.70 17.09
N SER A 132 -15.95 2.66 16.42
CA SER A 132 -15.90 2.61 14.97
C SER A 132 -16.50 1.33 14.43
N MET A 133 -17.09 1.42 13.25
CA MET A 133 -17.39 0.29 12.39
C MET A 133 -16.41 0.30 11.22
N LEU A 134 -15.83 -0.84 10.88
CA LEU A 134 -14.95 -0.95 9.71
C LEU A 134 -15.75 -1.27 8.46
N VAL A 135 -15.41 -0.64 7.35
CA VAL A 135 -15.90 -1.00 6.00
C VAL A 135 -14.70 -1.18 5.10
N SER A 136 -14.58 -2.34 4.44
CA SER A 136 -13.48 -2.57 3.51
C SER A 136 -13.88 -3.45 2.32
N GLY A 137 -13.35 -3.13 1.14
CA GLY A 137 -13.50 -3.87 -0.11
C GLY A 137 -12.13 -4.14 -0.75
N ILE A 138 -11.20 -4.63 0.08
CA ILE A 138 -9.79 -4.88 -0.26
C ILE A 138 -9.41 -6.35 -0.08
N GLY A 139 -8.34 -6.79 -0.75
CA GLY A 139 -7.89 -8.19 -0.70
C GLY A 139 -7.38 -8.69 0.66
N ASN A 140 -7.10 -7.81 1.63
CA ASN A 140 -6.71 -8.20 2.99
C ASN A 140 -7.38 -7.32 4.07
N PRO A 141 -8.64 -7.59 4.43
CA PRO A 141 -9.38 -6.85 5.47
C PRO A 141 -8.72 -6.92 6.85
N LEU A 142 -8.09 -8.05 7.19
CA LEU A 142 -7.41 -8.24 8.48
C LEU A 142 -6.25 -7.25 8.66
N SER A 143 -5.49 -6.98 7.60
CA SER A 143 -4.42 -5.97 7.64
C SER A 143 -4.97 -4.57 7.96
N PHE A 144 -6.10 -4.19 7.35
CA PHE A 144 -6.76 -2.91 7.65
C PHE A 144 -7.25 -2.86 9.10
N ARG A 145 -7.89 -3.91 9.60
CA ARG A 145 -8.32 -4.01 11.00
C ARG A 145 -7.16 -3.83 11.98
N THR A 146 -6.01 -4.44 11.69
CA THR A 146 -4.80 -4.30 12.52
C THR A 146 -4.31 -2.86 12.55
N VAL A 147 -4.25 -2.18 11.40
CA VAL A 147 -3.88 -0.75 11.32
C VAL A 147 -4.86 0.12 12.11
N VAL A 148 -6.17 -0.09 11.97
CA VAL A 148 -7.18 0.70 12.71
C VAL A 148 -7.11 0.47 14.21
N SER A 149 -6.77 -0.75 14.65
CA SER A 149 -6.61 -1.05 16.07
C SER A 149 -5.49 -0.23 16.73
N GLN A 150 -4.52 0.28 15.95
CA GLN A 150 -3.47 1.18 16.45
C GLN A 150 -3.93 2.63 16.67
N ILE A 151 -5.09 3.01 16.11
CA ILE A 151 -5.65 4.37 16.26
C ILE A 151 -6.19 4.57 17.68
N GLY A 152 -6.61 3.49 18.36
CA GLY A 152 -7.19 3.52 19.70
C GLY A 152 -8.72 3.61 19.73
N THR A 153 -9.41 3.44 18.59
CA THR A 153 -10.88 3.36 18.54
C THR A 153 -11.37 1.96 18.90
N LEU A 154 -12.50 1.87 19.62
CA LEU A 154 -13.16 0.58 19.88
C LEU A 154 -13.97 0.12 18.66
N ILE A 155 -13.50 -0.94 17.99
CA ILE A 155 -14.18 -1.50 16.82
C ILE A 155 -15.42 -2.30 17.29
N ARG A 156 -16.62 -1.81 16.95
CA ARG A 156 -17.92 -2.44 17.31
C ARG A 156 -18.53 -3.29 16.21
N GLY A 157 -18.07 -3.15 14.98
CA GLY A 157 -18.60 -3.89 13.83
C GLY A 157 -17.67 -3.83 12.63
N GLU A 158 -17.91 -4.72 11.68
CA GLU A 158 -17.14 -4.79 10.44
C GLU A 158 -18.05 -5.27 9.29
N LEU A 159 -17.94 -4.60 8.15
CA LEU A 159 -18.55 -4.98 6.89
C LEU A 159 -17.45 -5.17 5.84
N ILE A 160 -17.34 -6.39 5.35
CA ILE A 160 -16.35 -6.79 4.35
C ILE A 160 -17.05 -7.04 3.02
N PHE A 161 -16.63 -6.30 2.01
CA PHE A 161 -17.04 -6.46 0.62
C PHE A 161 -15.94 -7.20 -0.18
N PRO A 162 -16.26 -7.78 -1.34
CA PRO A 162 -15.27 -8.38 -2.23
C PRO A 162 -14.15 -7.40 -2.60
N ASP A 163 -12.94 -7.89 -2.88
CA ASP A 163 -11.87 -7.02 -3.37
C ASP A 163 -12.29 -6.35 -4.68
N HIS A 164 -11.91 -5.09 -4.84
CA HIS A 164 -12.32 -4.24 -5.94
C HIS A 164 -13.83 -3.96 -6.02
N HIS A 165 -14.62 -4.19 -4.95
CA HIS A 165 -16.06 -3.94 -4.92
C HIS A 165 -16.46 -2.58 -5.51
N ALA A 166 -17.50 -2.59 -6.35
CA ALA A 166 -18.09 -1.41 -6.95
C ALA A 166 -19.30 -0.98 -6.11
N TYR A 167 -19.08 -0.06 -5.18
CA TYR A 167 -20.13 0.38 -4.26
C TYR A 167 -21.33 0.99 -4.99
N THR A 168 -22.49 0.79 -4.39
CA THR A 168 -23.80 1.27 -4.85
C THR A 168 -24.47 2.11 -3.76
N LYS A 169 -25.57 2.79 -4.11
CA LYS A 169 -26.44 3.46 -3.13
C LYS A 169 -27.02 2.48 -2.10
N GLN A 170 -27.29 1.22 -2.51
CA GLN A 170 -27.80 0.20 -1.61
C GLN A 170 -26.76 -0.21 -0.57
N ASP A 171 -25.47 -0.29 -0.98
CA ASP A 171 -24.38 -0.56 -0.06
C ASP A 171 -24.26 0.55 1.00
N LEU A 172 -24.39 1.82 0.61
CA LEU A 172 -24.40 2.93 1.57
C LEU A 172 -25.56 2.83 2.57
N LEU A 173 -26.76 2.45 2.13
CA LEU A 173 -27.90 2.23 3.03
C LEU A 173 -27.63 1.07 4.00
N MET A 174 -26.97 0.01 3.53
CA MET A 174 -26.54 -1.11 4.38
C MET A 174 -25.50 -0.64 5.42
N ILE A 175 -24.50 0.13 5.00
CA ILE A 175 -23.49 0.72 5.88
C ILE A 175 -24.14 1.59 6.96
N ARG A 176 -25.07 2.48 6.59
CA ARG A 176 -25.80 3.34 7.54
C ARG A 176 -26.60 2.52 8.57
N ARG A 177 -27.32 1.48 8.12
CA ARG A 177 -28.08 0.59 9.01
C ARG A 177 -27.15 -0.18 9.96
N GLN A 178 -26.04 -0.70 9.45
CA GLN A 178 -25.10 -1.45 10.27
C GLN A 178 -24.44 -0.56 11.32
N LEU A 179 -24.04 0.66 10.94
CA LEU A 179 -23.47 1.67 11.84
C LEU A 179 -24.40 1.94 13.03
N GLN A 180 -25.69 2.11 12.77
CA GLN A 180 -26.72 2.29 13.80
C GLN A 180 -26.87 1.03 14.67
N SER A 181 -26.93 -0.15 14.05
CA SER A 181 -27.13 -1.41 14.78
C SER A 181 -25.98 -1.76 15.73
N CYS A 182 -24.73 -1.50 15.32
CA CYS A 182 -23.57 -1.72 16.18
C CYS A 182 -23.28 -0.54 17.10
N GLN A 183 -24.09 0.52 17.05
CA GLN A 183 -23.96 1.73 17.87
C GLN A 183 -22.53 2.30 17.84
N ALA A 184 -21.95 2.42 16.65
CA ALA A 184 -20.64 3.04 16.49
C ALA A 184 -20.77 4.52 16.12
N ASP A 185 -19.82 5.34 16.57
CA ASP A 185 -19.82 6.80 16.34
C ASP A 185 -19.50 7.14 14.88
N MET A 186 -18.71 6.29 14.21
CA MET A 186 -18.25 6.53 12.84
C MET A 186 -17.96 5.24 12.08
N VAL A 187 -17.87 5.37 10.76
CA VAL A 187 -17.30 4.37 9.87
C VAL A 187 -15.86 4.72 9.56
N LEU A 188 -14.97 3.73 9.67
CA LEU A 188 -13.60 3.80 9.18
C LEU A 188 -13.46 2.90 7.96
N THR A 189 -12.98 3.46 6.86
CA THR A 189 -12.73 2.73 5.59
C THR A 189 -11.34 3.01 5.05
N THR A 190 -10.95 2.31 3.98
CA THR A 190 -9.67 2.53 3.30
C THR A 190 -9.76 3.72 2.34
N GLU A 191 -8.64 4.36 2.01
CA GLU A 191 -8.61 5.40 0.96
C GLU A 191 -9.05 4.83 -0.41
N LYS A 192 -8.73 3.56 -0.70
CA LYS A 192 -9.14 2.86 -1.93
C LYS A 192 -10.68 2.73 -2.02
N ASP A 193 -11.33 2.41 -0.91
CA ASP A 193 -12.80 2.30 -0.84
C ASP A 193 -13.48 3.68 -0.81
N ALA A 194 -12.88 4.64 -0.11
CA ALA A 194 -13.37 6.02 -0.03
C ALA A 194 -13.54 6.67 -1.41
N VAL A 195 -12.59 6.49 -2.33
CA VAL A 195 -12.69 6.99 -3.71
C VAL A 195 -13.96 6.49 -4.41
N LYS A 196 -14.37 5.24 -4.14
CA LYS A 196 -15.55 4.62 -4.76
C LYS A 196 -16.84 5.02 -4.05
N LEU A 197 -16.80 5.12 -2.72
CA LEU A 197 -17.93 5.51 -1.88
C LEU A 197 -18.29 6.99 -2.00
N ARG A 198 -17.30 7.87 -2.24
CA ARG A 198 -17.44 9.33 -2.22
C ARG A 198 -18.65 9.89 -2.97
N ARG A 199 -18.99 9.29 -4.12
CA ARG A 199 -20.14 9.75 -4.95
C ARG A 199 -21.51 9.52 -4.30
N TYR A 200 -21.58 8.73 -3.24
CA TYR A 200 -22.83 8.39 -2.55
C TYR A 200 -22.91 8.99 -1.13
N VAL A 201 -21.77 9.30 -0.53
CA VAL A 201 -21.66 9.74 0.87
C VAL A 201 -21.95 11.24 0.98
N ASP A 202 -22.82 11.58 1.92
CA ASP A 202 -23.22 12.97 2.22
C ASP A 202 -22.34 13.56 3.34
N GLU A 203 -22.35 14.89 3.52
CA GLU A 203 -21.54 15.56 4.56
C GLU A 203 -21.95 15.18 6.00
N THR A 204 -23.18 14.70 6.18
CA THR A 204 -23.71 14.26 7.48
C THR A 204 -23.35 12.82 7.83
N ASP A 205 -22.84 12.04 6.86
CA ASP A 205 -22.42 10.68 7.12
C ASP A 205 -21.06 10.69 7.83
N PRO A 206 -20.92 10.09 9.02
CA PRO A 206 -19.64 10.04 9.73
C PRO A 206 -18.73 8.95 9.15
N ILE A 207 -18.44 9.03 7.85
CA ILE A 207 -17.63 8.05 7.12
C ILE A 207 -16.27 8.67 6.80
N TRP A 208 -15.23 8.06 7.35
CA TRP A 208 -13.86 8.54 7.26
C TRP A 208 -12.96 7.48 6.64
N ALA A 209 -12.13 7.90 5.69
CA ALA A 209 -11.01 7.10 5.24
C ALA A 209 -9.86 7.23 6.25
N VAL A 210 -9.22 6.12 6.58
CA VAL A 210 -7.97 6.14 7.35
C VAL A 210 -6.83 6.38 6.37
N ARG A 211 -6.17 7.52 6.50
CA ARG A 211 -4.98 7.84 5.74
C ARG A 211 -3.82 7.02 6.28
N ILE A 212 -3.23 6.21 5.41
CA ILE A 212 -2.10 5.35 5.76
C ILE A 212 -0.85 5.93 5.11
N GLU A 213 0.15 6.22 5.93
CA GLU A 213 1.45 6.68 5.48
C GLU A 213 2.50 5.59 5.68
N THR A 214 3.59 5.71 4.92
CA THR A 214 4.75 4.84 5.03
C THR A 214 5.86 5.59 5.74
N ARG A 215 6.51 4.94 6.72
CA ARG A 215 7.72 5.46 7.35
C ARG A 215 8.87 4.47 7.15
N ILE A 216 10.04 5.00 6.86
CA ILE A 216 11.28 4.24 6.82
C ILE A 216 11.81 4.11 8.25
N LEU A 217 11.93 2.86 8.73
CA LEU A 217 12.49 2.50 10.02
C LEU A 217 14.01 2.30 9.95
N LYS A 218 14.50 1.81 8.81
CA LYS A 218 15.91 1.55 8.52
C LYS A 218 16.14 1.63 7.01
N GLY A 219 17.34 1.97 6.59
CA GLY A 219 17.70 1.95 5.16
C GLY A 219 17.55 3.29 4.46
N GLN A 220 17.40 4.40 5.20
CA GLN A 220 17.18 5.72 4.63
C GLN A 220 18.37 6.16 3.77
N GLU A 221 19.59 6.03 4.30
CA GLU A 221 20.82 6.42 3.61
C GLU A 221 21.07 5.55 2.37
N GLU A 222 20.75 4.25 2.45
CA GLU A 222 20.84 3.32 1.33
C GLU A 222 19.88 3.72 0.20
N LEU A 223 18.63 4.08 0.54
CA LEU A 223 17.66 4.56 -0.43
C LEU A 223 18.08 5.88 -1.08
N GLU A 224 18.57 6.83 -0.28
CA GLU A 224 19.09 8.09 -0.79
C GLU A 224 20.29 7.89 -1.70
N THR A 225 21.20 6.96 -1.35
CA THR A 225 22.35 6.62 -2.20
C THR A 225 21.90 6.08 -3.56
N LEU A 226 20.88 5.23 -3.58
CA LEU A 226 20.29 4.71 -4.82
C LEU A 226 19.71 5.85 -5.68
N PHE A 227 18.93 6.76 -5.11
CA PHE A 227 18.38 7.89 -5.86
C PHE A 227 19.45 8.88 -6.34
N ASN A 228 20.49 9.13 -5.53
CA ASN A 228 21.62 9.96 -5.96
C ASN A 228 22.38 9.35 -7.16
N GLN A 229 22.36 8.03 -7.35
CA GLN A 229 22.92 7.40 -8.55
C GLN A 229 22.08 7.70 -9.80
N LEU A 230 20.74 7.75 -9.68
CA LEU A 230 19.87 8.18 -10.77
C LEU A 230 20.13 9.63 -11.17
N ASP A 231 20.25 10.53 -10.19
CA ASP A 231 20.52 11.94 -10.48
C ASP A 231 21.81 12.11 -11.29
N ARG A 232 22.87 11.38 -10.93
CA ARG A 232 24.13 11.40 -11.71
C ARG A 232 23.94 10.93 -13.15
N LEU A 233 23.07 9.95 -13.39
CA LEU A 233 22.76 9.47 -14.74
C LEU A 233 21.98 10.49 -15.58
N ILE A 234 21.13 11.29 -14.93
CA ILE A 234 20.36 12.36 -15.57
C ILE A 234 21.31 13.48 -16.04
N TRP A 235 22.27 13.88 -15.20
CA TRP A 235 23.18 15.00 -15.49
C TRP A 235 24.44 14.63 -16.29
N THR A 236 24.61 13.36 -16.66
CA THR A 236 25.72 12.89 -17.54
C THR A 236 25.28 12.63 -18.98
N ARG A 237 24.02 12.85 -19.32
CA ARG A 237 23.46 12.80 -20.69
C ARG A 237 23.17 14.20 -21.20
#